data_AF-A0A2M7MK00-F1
#
_entry.id   AF-A0A2M7MK00-F1
#
_cell.length_a   1.000
_cell.length_b   1.000
_cell.length_c   1.000
_cell.angle_alpha   90.00
_cell.angle_beta   90.00
_cell.angle_gamma   90.00
#
_symmetry.space_group_name_H-M   'P 1'
#
loop_
_entity.id
_entity.type
_entity.pdbx_description
1 polymer ?
#
loop_
_entity_poly.entity_id
_entity_poly.type
_entity_poly.pdbx_seq_one_letter_code
_entity_poly.pdbx_strand_id
1 'polypeptide(L)'
;MAENLTYLEIAYKILSEEPKLKQIHFRDLTRKSFELQLIESDDIIIAGNIASAINSDIRKAKSQGTESKFISYGKGLYGLYEHEPKGIFADIRNKNHEVKQQLLEALHVMQPSKFEELSGEVLRNLGFENVQITGRTGDGGIDVTGELVVAGVIRNSICVQVKRWRNNVQRSNISELRGSLRPHQTGLFITTSDFSKPATEEANDPYKAPISMMNGNKLVDLLCEFGLGVILEKVTIFDIDKDELNFDFPEATESIGKGIEIFTNYKNQKHFAIYFSPTKIIFENEVYKSPSAAGTKIQNGMPVNGWKFWKFLDTKTGKTHPLERLRKK
;
A
#
# COMPACT_ATOMS: atom_id res chain seq x y z
N MET A 1 14.49 -3.89 32.10
CA MET A 1 13.52 -4.99 31.97
C MET A 1 12.99 -4.94 30.56
N ALA A 2 13.18 -5.99 29.76
CA ALA A 2 12.60 -6.02 28.43
C ALA A 2 11.08 -5.96 28.57
N GLU A 3 10.47 -4.97 27.92
CA GLU A 3 9.03 -4.80 27.86
C GLU A 3 8.46 -6.05 27.17
N ASN A 4 7.56 -6.78 27.83
CA ASN A 4 7.05 -8.05 27.31
C ASN A 4 5.98 -7.77 26.24
N LEU A 5 6.43 -7.31 25.08
CA LEU A 5 5.59 -6.90 23.96
C LEU A 5 5.05 -8.14 23.24
N THR A 6 3.80 -8.10 22.85
CA THR A 6 3.19 -9.09 21.96
C THR A 6 3.75 -8.96 20.54
N TYR A 7 3.62 -10.01 19.73
CA TYR A 7 4.03 -9.95 18.31
C TYR A 7 3.35 -8.84 17.52
N LEU A 8 2.11 -8.46 17.86
CA LEU A 8 1.44 -7.32 17.23
C LEU A 8 2.07 -5.99 17.65
N GLU A 9 2.41 -5.82 18.92
CA GLU A 9 3.05 -4.59 19.40
C GLU A 9 4.47 -4.45 18.83
N ILE A 10 5.22 -5.55 18.73
CA ILE A 10 6.53 -5.61 18.09
C ILE A 10 6.39 -5.22 16.61
N ALA A 11 5.46 -5.85 15.88
CA ALA A 11 5.23 -5.53 14.47
C ALA A 11 4.84 -4.06 14.26
N TYR A 12 3.97 -3.51 15.12
CA TYR A 12 3.60 -2.10 15.06
C TYR A 12 4.81 -1.20 15.29
N LYS A 13 5.61 -1.47 16.33
CA LYS A 13 6.81 -0.69 16.65
C LYS A 13 7.79 -0.65 15.48
N ILE A 14 8.15 -1.80 14.92
CA ILE A 14 9.07 -1.87 13.77
C ILE A 14 8.55 -1.11 12.56
N LEU A 15 7.26 -1.25 12.26
CA LEU A 15 6.66 -0.59 11.12
C LEU A 15 6.51 0.93 11.31
N SER A 16 6.31 1.41 12.55
CA SER A 16 6.20 2.83 12.87
C SER A 16 7.54 3.55 12.95
N GLU A 17 8.64 2.86 13.23
CA GLU A 17 9.99 3.45 13.36
C GLU A 17 10.53 4.01 12.03
N GLU A 18 10.08 3.47 10.89
CA GLU A 18 10.46 3.96 9.57
C GLU A 18 9.23 4.32 8.71
N PRO A 19 8.63 5.52 8.88
CA PRO A 19 7.43 5.92 8.13
C PRO A 19 7.59 5.92 6.59
N LYS A 20 8.85 5.99 6.11
CA LYS A 20 9.17 5.88 4.68
C LYS A 20 9.01 4.45 4.15
N LEU A 21 9.04 3.45 5.03
CA LEU A 21 9.00 2.03 4.69
C LEU A 21 7.53 1.59 4.60
N LYS A 22 6.96 1.66 3.39
CA LYS A 22 5.54 1.38 3.12
C LYS A 22 5.14 -0.08 3.44
N GLN A 23 6.07 -1.01 3.26
CA GLN A 23 5.87 -2.44 3.52
C GLN A 23 7.19 -3.15 3.83
N ILE A 24 7.13 -4.21 4.61
CA ILE A 24 8.26 -5.07 4.99
C ILE A 24 7.86 -6.55 4.88
N HIS A 25 8.78 -7.40 4.45
CA HIS A 25 8.55 -8.85 4.47
C HIS A 25 8.66 -9.37 5.91
N PHE A 26 7.82 -10.34 6.30
CA PHE A 26 7.76 -10.82 7.68
C PHE A 26 9.12 -11.30 8.22
N ARG A 27 9.96 -11.90 7.37
CA ARG A 27 11.32 -12.31 7.76
C ARG A 27 12.23 -11.12 8.09
N ASP A 28 12.09 -10.02 7.36
CA ASP A 28 12.86 -8.79 7.61
C ASP A 28 12.34 -8.06 8.85
N LEU A 29 11.02 -8.09 9.08
CA LEU A 29 10.40 -7.60 10.31
C LEU A 29 10.93 -8.38 11.52
N THR A 30 10.98 -9.71 11.42
CA THR A 30 11.55 -10.58 12.47
C THR A 30 13.02 -10.27 12.72
N ARG A 31 13.83 -10.19 11.66
CA ARG A 31 15.25 -9.83 11.78
C ARG A 31 15.44 -8.49 12.49
N LYS A 32 14.72 -7.43 12.09
CA LYS A 32 14.76 -6.13 12.77
C LYS A 32 14.30 -6.22 14.23
N SER A 33 13.28 -7.02 14.52
CA SER A 33 12.80 -7.25 15.88
C SER A 33 13.87 -7.90 16.77
N PHE A 34 14.63 -8.85 16.21
CA PHE A 34 15.74 -9.51 16.89
C PHE A 34 16.92 -8.55 17.10
N GLU A 35 17.28 -7.75 16.10
CA GLU A 35 18.33 -6.72 16.19
C GLU A 35 18.03 -5.69 17.30
N LEU A 36 16.75 -5.34 17.50
CA LEU A 36 16.27 -4.46 18.57
C LEU A 36 16.04 -5.19 19.91
N GLN A 37 16.40 -6.47 20.01
CA GLN A 37 16.25 -7.30 21.21
C GLN A 37 14.80 -7.37 21.73
N LEU A 38 13.82 -7.29 20.83
CA LEU A 38 12.38 -7.40 21.13
C LEU A 38 11.89 -8.85 21.09
N ILE A 39 12.65 -9.75 20.46
CA ILE A 39 12.41 -11.20 20.38
C ILE A 39 13.72 -11.95 20.64
N GLU A 40 13.60 -13.24 20.96
CA GLU A 40 14.71 -14.12 21.35
C GLU A 40 15.52 -14.71 20.19
N SER A 41 14.93 -14.77 18.99
CA SER A 41 15.54 -15.39 17.80
C SER A 41 14.87 -14.84 16.53
N ASP A 42 15.58 -14.87 15.39
CA ASP A 42 15.08 -14.49 14.07
C ASP A 42 14.67 -15.67 13.18
N ASP A 43 14.45 -16.83 13.78
CA ASP A 43 14.11 -18.06 13.07
C ASP A 43 12.75 -18.03 12.34
N ILE A 44 12.55 -19.04 11.49
CA ILE A 44 11.36 -19.15 10.65
C ILE A 44 10.07 -19.39 11.46
N ILE A 45 10.18 -19.93 12.68
CA ILE A 45 9.04 -20.24 13.53
C ILE A 45 8.52 -18.94 14.14
N ILE A 46 9.41 -18.12 14.71
CA ILE A 46 9.05 -16.80 15.25
C ILE A 46 8.55 -15.89 14.12
N ALA A 47 9.21 -15.93 12.96
CA ALA A 47 8.74 -15.21 11.78
C ALA A 47 7.32 -15.64 11.37
N GLY A 48 7.04 -16.94 11.34
CA GLY A 48 5.71 -17.49 11.09
C GLY A 48 4.67 -17.04 12.14
N ASN A 49 5.05 -16.99 13.42
CA ASN A 49 4.19 -16.55 14.50
C ASN A 49 3.81 -15.06 14.38
N ILE A 50 4.77 -14.20 14.06
CA ILE A 50 4.50 -12.77 13.83
C ILE A 50 3.55 -12.59 12.64
N ALA A 51 3.84 -13.24 11.51
CA ALA A 51 2.96 -13.20 10.34
C ALA A 51 1.54 -13.72 10.64
N SER A 52 1.44 -14.81 11.40
CA SER A 52 0.17 -15.39 11.83
C SER A 52 -0.62 -14.45 12.73
N ALA A 53 0.04 -13.78 13.68
CA ALA A 53 -0.57 -12.81 14.57
C ALA A 53 -1.16 -11.62 13.77
N ILE A 54 -0.37 -11.04 12.86
CA ILE A 54 -0.83 -9.94 11.99
C ILE A 54 -2.02 -10.40 11.13
N ASN A 55 -1.93 -11.55 10.47
CA ASN A 55 -3.02 -12.07 9.65
C ASN A 55 -4.30 -12.34 10.45
N SER A 56 -4.16 -12.80 11.71
CA SER A 56 -5.29 -13.04 12.60
C SER A 56 -5.99 -11.73 12.97
N ASP A 57 -5.23 -10.68 13.29
CA ASP A 57 -5.76 -9.35 13.55
C ASP A 57 -6.50 -8.77 12.35
N ILE A 58 -5.91 -8.84 11.15
CA ILE A 58 -6.53 -8.39 9.89
C ILE A 58 -7.86 -9.14 9.64
N ARG A 59 -7.87 -10.47 9.78
CA ARG A 59 -9.10 -11.27 9.59
C ARG A 59 -10.17 -10.92 10.61
N LYS A 60 -9.79 -10.73 11.87
CA LYS A 60 -10.70 -10.38 12.97
C LYS A 60 -11.30 -8.99 12.77
N ALA A 61 -10.50 -8.00 12.36
CA ALA A 61 -11.01 -6.67 12.05
C ALA A 61 -12.04 -6.73 10.90
N LYS A 62 -11.71 -7.44 9.82
CA LYS A 62 -12.62 -7.64 8.68
C LYS A 62 -13.93 -8.31 9.08
N SER A 63 -13.90 -9.35 9.93
CA SER A 63 -15.14 -10.01 10.38
C SER A 63 -15.99 -9.15 11.31
N GLN A 64 -15.36 -8.21 12.02
CA GLN A 64 -16.03 -7.26 12.92
C GLN A 64 -16.47 -5.96 12.23
N GLY A 65 -16.17 -5.79 10.93
CA GLY A 65 -16.44 -4.55 10.20
C GLY A 65 -15.59 -3.36 10.68
N THR A 66 -14.44 -3.63 11.30
CA THR A 66 -13.46 -2.62 11.74
C THR A 66 -12.21 -2.67 10.87
N GLU A 67 -11.37 -1.64 10.97
CA GLU A 67 -10.06 -1.60 10.28
C GLU A 67 -8.95 -2.06 11.21
N SER A 68 -8.09 -2.98 10.73
CA SER A 68 -6.85 -3.32 11.41
C SER A 68 -5.83 -2.20 11.21
N LYS A 69 -4.92 -2.04 12.17
CA LYS A 69 -3.74 -1.16 12.00
C LYS A 69 -2.80 -1.69 10.92
N PHE A 70 -2.87 -2.98 10.60
CA PHE A 70 -2.00 -3.66 9.65
C PHE A 70 -2.68 -3.86 8.31
N ILE A 71 -1.87 -3.86 7.26
CA ILE A 71 -2.27 -4.23 5.91
C ILE A 71 -1.37 -5.35 5.44
N SER A 72 -1.96 -6.36 4.81
CA SER A 72 -1.23 -7.40 4.10
C SER A 72 -1.22 -7.10 2.61
N TYR A 73 -0.03 -7.11 2.01
CA TYR A 73 0.16 -6.97 0.56
C TYR A 73 0.28 -8.34 -0.14
N GLY A 74 0.01 -9.43 0.59
CA GLY A 74 0.26 -10.79 0.12
C GLY A 74 1.76 -11.14 0.14
N LYS A 75 2.07 -12.42 -0.13
CA LYS A 75 3.43 -12.97 -0.16
C LYS A 75 4.28 -12.66 1.09
N GLY A 76 3.64 -12.49 2.25
CA GLY A 76 4.31 -12.20 3.52
C GLY A 76 4.76 -10.74 3.68
N LEU A 77 4.29 -9.82 2.84
CA LEU A 77 4.54 -8.38 2.98
C LEU A 77 3.44 -7.72 3.83
N TYR A 78 3.88 -6.90 4.78
CA TYR A 78 3.02 -6.20 5.74
C TYR A 78 3.38 -4.72 5.84
N GLY A 79 2.39 -3.87 6.12
CA GLY A 79 2.57 -2.45 6.41
C GLY A 79 1.51 -1.93 7.37
N LEU A 80 1.51 -0.61 7.62
CA LEU A 80 0.52 0.05 8.49
C LEU A 80 -0.49 0.84 7.69
N TYR A 81 -1.75 0.76 8.10
CA TYR A 81 -2.85 1.53 7.52
C TYR A 81 -2.63 3.04 7.64
N GLU A 82 -1.95 3.50 8.69
CA GLU A 82 -1.66 4.92 8.86
C GLU A 82 -0.66 5.47 7.84
N HIS A 83 0.20 4.61 7.28
CA HIS A 83 1.15 4.95 6.22
C HIS A 83 0.56 4.84 4.82
N GLU A 84 -0.67 4.33 4.71
CA GLU A 84 -1.31 4.26 3.42
C GLU A 84 -1.74 5.64 2.93
N PRO A 85 -1.55 5.91 1.62
CA PRO A 85 -2.16 7.07 1.01
C PRO A 85 -3.65 7.10 1.36
N LYS A 86 -4.10 8.20 1.94
CA LYS A 86 -5.53 8.47 2.21
C LYS A 86 -6.11 9.37 1.13
N GLY A 87 -7.45 9.38 1.02
CA GLY A 87 -8.16 10.19 0.03
C GLY A 87 -7.86 9.74 -1.39
N ILE A 88 -7.66 10.70 -2.29
CA ILE A 88 -7.56 10.46 -3.75
C ILE A 88 -6.51 9.40 -4.14
N PHE A 89 -5.39 9.32 -3.43
CA PHE A 89 -4.36 8.31 -3.70
C PHE A 89 -4.80 6.89 -3.33
N ALA A 90 -5.61 6.73 -2.27
CA ALA A 90 -6.22 5.47 -1.90
C ALA A 90 -7.17 5.00 -3.00
N ASP A 91 -8.00 5.93 -3.49
CA ASP A 91 -9.01 5.68 -4.51
C ASP A 91 -8.37 5.29 -5.83
N ILE A 92 -7.33 6.01 -6.27
CA ILE A 92 -6.54 5.66 -7.47
C ILE A 92 -5.95 4.26 -7.35
N ARG A 93 -5.35 3.92 -6.20
CA ARG A 93 -4.78 2.60 -5.98
C ARG A 93 -5.84 1.50 -6.04
N ASN A 94 -6.97 1.70 -5.35
CA ASN A 94 -8.08 0.74 -5.34
C ASN A 94 -8.64 0.54 -6.75
N LYS A 95 -8.81 1.65 -7.50
CA LYS A 95 -9.27 1.59 -8.88
C LYS A 95 -8.29 0.84 -9.78
N ASN A 96 -7.00 1.12 -9.67
CA ASN A 96 -5.96 0.42 -10.41
C ASN A 96 -5.94 -1.08 -10.08
N HIS A 97 -6.11 -1.44 -8.81
CA HIS A 97 -6.20 -2.83 -8.40
C HIS A 97 -7.43 -3.53 -9.03
N GLU A 98 -8.59 -2.89 -9.00
CA GLU A 98 -9.82 -3.41 -9.63
C GLU A 98 -9.62 -3.62 -11.13
N VAL A 99 -9.06 -2.64 -11.84
CA VAL A 99 -8.78 -2.74 -13.28
C VAL A 99 -7.82 -3.88 -13.59
N LYS A 100 -6.77 -4.06 -12.78
CA LYS A 100 -5.83 -5.18 -12.94
C LYS A 100 -6.51 -6.54 -12.77
N GLN A 101 -7.42 -6.67 -11.80
CA GLN A 101 -8.20 -7.91 -11.64
C GLN A 101 -9.15 -8.15 -12.82
N GLN A 102 -9.84 -7.11 -13.30
CA GLN A 102 -10.72 -7.20 -14.47
C GLN A 102 -9.92 -7.59 -15.73
N LEU A 103 -8.73 -7.01 -15.92
CA LEU A 103 -7.85 -7.36 -17.03
C LEU A 103 -7.40 -8.82 -16.93
N LEU A 104 -7.00 -9.30 -15.76
CA LEU A 104 -6.62 -10.69 -15.56
C LEU A 104 -7.75 -11.68 -15.90
N GLU A 105 -8.99 -11.38 -15.48
CA GLU A 105 -10.16 -12.20 -15.85
C GLU A 105 -10.45 -12.15 -17.35
N ALA A 106 -10.26 -10.99 -18.00
CA ALA A 106 -10.38 -10.88 -19.45
C ALA A 106 -9.35 -11.76 -20.18
N LEU A 107 -8.12 -11.84 -19.66
CA LEU A 107 -7.08 -12.74 -20.20
C LEU A 107 -7.46 -14.22 -20.05
N HIS A 108 -8.12 -14.62 -18.97
CA HIS A 108 -8.56 -16.00 -18.76
C HIS A 108 -9.57 -16.48 -19.81
N VAL A 109 -10.46 -15.59 -20.28
CA VAL A 109 -11.51 -15.92 -21.25
C VAL A 109 -11.12 -15.58 -22.70
N MET A 110 -9.94 -14.97 -22.90
CA MET A 110 -9.41 -14.65 -24.22
C MET A 110 -9.16 -15.92 -25.05
N GLN A 111 -9.38 -15.82 -26.37
CA GLN A 111 -9.05 -16.92 -27.29
C GLN A 111 -7.53 -17.21 -27.25
N PRO A 112 -7.11 -18.49 -27.29
CA PRO A 112 -5.70 -18.87 -27.16
C PRO A 112 -4.79 -18.16 -28.18
N SER A 113 -5.14 -18.15 -29.46
CA SER A 113 -4.37 -17.45 -30.50
C SER A 113 -4.21 -15.95 -30.23
N LYS A 114 -5.25 -15.30 -29.69
CA LYS A 114 -5.17 -13.88 -29.31
C LYS A 114 -4.27 -13.64 -28.11
N PHE A 115 -4.22 -14.60 -27.18
CA PHE A 115 -3.32 -14.52 -26.04
C PHE A 115 -1.85 -14.72 -26.45
N GLU A 116 -1.59 -15.56 -27.45
CA GLU A 116 -0.27 -15.72 -28.09
C GLU A 116 0.15 -14.43 -28.81
N GLU A 117 -0.75 -13.85 -29.63
CA GLU A 117 -0.53 -12.56 -30.29
C GLU A 117 -0.19 -11.44 -29.29
N LEU A 118 -0.99 -11.33 -28.21
CA LEU A 118 -0.76 -10.36 -27.13
C LEU A 118 0.59 -10.58 -26.44
N SER A 119 0.96 -11.83 -26.18
CA SER A 119 2.25 -12.17 -25.59
C SER A 119 3.40 -11.75 -26.49
N GLY A 120 3.26 -11.91 -27.82
CA GLY A 120 4.21 -11.37 -28.79
C GLY A 120 4.29 -9.85 -28.77
N GLU A 121 3.17 -9.15 -28.60
CA GLU A 121 3.16 -7.69 -28.46
C GLU A 121 3.86 -7.22 -27.17
N VAL A 122 3.68 -7.93 -26.06
CA VAL A 122 4.43 -7.68 -24.82
C VAL A 122 5.94 -7.84 -25.06
N LEU A 123 6.39 -8.89 -25.77
CA LEU A 123 7.81 -9.06 -26.10
C LEU A 123 8.34 -7.91 -26.96
N ARG A 124 7.59 -7.44 -27.96
CA ARG A 124 8.00 -6.29 -28.77
C ARG A 124 8.16 -5.03 -27.92
N ASN A 125 7.24 -4.77 -27.00
CA ASN A 125 7.33 -3.63 -26.07
C ASN A 125 8.50 -3.77 -25.08
N LEU A 126 8.90 -5.00 -24.75
CA LEU A 126 10.11 -5.29 -23.99
C LEU A 126 11.42 -5.15 -24.79
N GLY A 127 11.34 -4.79 -26.09
CA GLY A 127 12.49 -4.56 -26.95
C GLY A 127 13.01 -5.82 -27.66
N PHE A 128 12.23 -6.90 -27.73
CA PHE A 128 12.58 -8.04 -28.56
C PHE A 128 12.31 -7.74 -30.04
N GLU A 129 13.28 -8.10 -30.88
CA GLU A 129 13.19 -8.06 -32.33
C GLU A 129 12.75 -9.42 -32.89
N ASN A 130 12.40 -9.46 -34.18
CA ASN A 130 12.06 -10.70 -34.91
C ASN A 130 10.98 -11.56 -34.22
N VAL A 131 10.04 -10.93 -33.52
CA VAL A 131 9.00 -11.64 -32.76
C VAL A 131 8.00 -12.32 -33.69
N GLN A 132 7.90 -13.65 -33.62
CA GLN A 132 7.03 -14.48 -34.44
C GLN A 132 6.12 -15.36 -33.59
N ILE A 133 4.83 -15.41 -33.93
CA ILE A 133 3.87 -16.34 -33.36
C ILE A 133 4.02 -17.69 -34.07
N THR A 134 4.23 -18.76 -33.32
CA THR A 134 4.39 -20.11 -33.83
C THR A 134 3.09 -20.87 -33.59
N GLY A 135 2.38 -21.19 -34.67
CA GLY A 135 1.06 -21.86 -34.62
C GLY A 135 1.09 -23.28 -35.15
N ARG A 136 2.21 -24.02 -35.02
CA ARG A 136 2.41 -25.30 -35.70
C ARG A 136 2.38 -26.48 -34.72
N THR A 137 1.46 -27.40 -34.95
CA THR A 137 1.44 -28.70 -34.29
C THR A 137 2.81 -29.40 -34.44
N GLY A 138 3.49 -29.70 -33.33
CA GLY A 138 4.76 -30.42 -33.31
C GLY A 138 6.02 -29.58 -33.03
N ASP A 139 5.88 -28.30 -32.66
CA ASP A 139 6.99 -27.43 -32.24
C ASP A 139 7.42 -27.60 -30.76
N GLY A 140 6.90 -28.62 -30.09
CA GLY A 140 7.19 -28.87 -28.68
C GLY A 140 6.57 -27.83 -27.75
N GLY A 141 5.50 -27.15 -28.19
CA GLY A 141 4.72 -26.23 -27.37
C GLY A 141 5.31 -24.83 -27.27
N ILE A 142 6.13 -24.42 -28.24
CA ILE A 142 6.62 -23.05 -28.37
C ILE A 142 5.54 -22.26 -29.10
N ASP A 143 5.02 -21.21 -28.47
CA ASP A 143 3.92 -20.41 -29.03
C ASP A 143 4.42 -19.07 -29.61
N VAL A 144 5.57 -18.56 -29.13
CA VAL A 144 6.21 -17.33 -29.63
C VAL A 144 7.74 -17.47 -29.63
N THR A 145 8.41 -16.88 -30.60
CA THR A 145 9.88 -16.72 -30.61
C THR A 145 10.27 -15.26 -30.79
N GLY A 146 11.50 -14.89 -30.39
CA GLY A 146 12.04 -13.55 -30.59
C GLY A 146 13.54 -13.47 -30.32
N GLU A 147 14.14 -12.31 -30.58
CA GLU A 147 15.57 -12.07 -30.33
C GLU A 147 15.76 -10.79 -29.52
N LEU A 148 16.48 -10.87 -28.40
CA LEU A 148 16.94 -9.67 -27.70
C LEU A 148 18.31 -9.28 -28.26
N VAL A 149 18.41 -8.06 -28.77
CA VAL A 149 19.65 -7.50 -29.31
C VAL A 149 20.19 -6.43 -28.35
N VAL A 150 21.35 -6.70 -27.74
CA VAL A 150 22.01 -5.77 -26.82
C VAL A 150 23.22 -5.15 -27.51
N ALA A 151 23.30 -3.82 -27.46
CA ALA A 151 24.38 -3.03 -28.08
C ALA A 151 24.61 -3.34 -29.59
N GLY A 152 23.58 -3.82 -30.29
CA GLY A 152 23.64 -4.15 -31.72
C GLY A 152 24.46 -5.41 -32.09
N VAL A 153 25.12 -6.06 -31.13
CA VAL A 153 26.08 -7.14 -31.40
C VAL A 153 25.81 -8.42 -30.59
N ILE A 154 25.18 -8.32 -29.42
CA ILE A 154 24.84 -9.48 -28.59
C ILE A 154 23.41 -9.91 -28.93
N ARG A 155 23.24 -11.15 -29.41
CA ARG A 155 21.93 -11.71 -29.75
C ARG A 155 21.59 -12.87 -28.82
N ASN A 156 20.43 -12.78 -28.18
CA ASN A 156 19.87 -13.86 -27.37
C ASN A 156 18.51 -14.26 -27.94
N SER A 157 18.41 -15.46 -28.50
CA SER A 157 17.14 -16.00 -29.00
C SER A 157 16.31 -16.56 -27.85
N ILE A 158 15.04 -16.16 -27.79
CA ILE A 158 14.08 -16.63 -26.80
C ILE A 158 12.98 -17.48 -27.44
N CYS A 159 12.61 -18.57 -26.79
CA CYS A 159 11.43 -19.38 -27.10
C CYS A 159 10.44 -19.27 -25.96
N VAL A 160 9.19 -19.00 -26.28
CA VAL A 160 8.17 -18.66 -25.31
C VAL A 160 7.01 -19.63 -25.42
N GLN A 161 6.60 -20.17 -24.27
CA GLN A 161 5.36 -20.93 -24.13
C GLN A 161 4.36 -20.10 -23.33
N VAL A 162 3.13 -20.08 -23.81
CA VAL A 162 2.06 -19.22 -23.33
C VAL A 162 0.87 -20.10 -22.92
N LYS A 163 0.45 -20.02 -21.65
CA LYS A 163 -0.70 -20.78 -21.14
C LYS A 163 -1.69 -19.92 -20.36
N ARG A 164 -2.92 -19.85 -20.84
CA ARG A 164 -4.04 -19.20 -20.15
C ARG A 164 -4.70 -20.18 -19.16
N TRP A 165 -4.10 -20.37 -18.00
CA TRP A 165 -4.56 -21.28 -16.96
C TRP A 165 -5.02 -20.56 -15.69
N ARG A 166 -5.89 -21.25 -14.92
CA ARG A 166 -6.30 -20.85 -13.57
C ARG A 166 -5.54 -21.58 -12.47
N ASN A 167 -5.10 -22.81 -12.75
CA ASN A 167 -4.28 -23.59 -11.83
C ASN A 167 -2.79 -23.30 -12.05
N ASN A 168 -1.99 -23.47 -11.00
CA ASN A 168 -0.56 -23.22 -11.09
C ASN A 168 0.12 -24.12 -12.14
N VAL A 169 1.09 -23.54 -12.85
CA VAL A 169 1.96 -24.27 -13.78
C VAL A 169 2.81 -25.27 -12.99
N GLN A 170 2.94 -26.48 -13.52
CA GLN A 170 3.65 -27.58 -12.86
C GLN A 170 5.05 -27.77 -13.43
N ARG A 171 5.90 -28.48 -12.67
CA ARG A 171 7.28 -28.79 -13.05
C ARG A 171 7.39 -29.40 -14.45
N SER A 172 6.50 -30.33 -14.78
CA SER A 172 6.50 -31.01 -16.08
C SER A 172 6.39 -30.04 -17.26
N ASN A 173 5.62 -28.96 -17.12
CA ASN A 173 5.46 -27.96 -18.17
C ASN A 173 6.76 -27.17 -18.41
N ILE A 174 7.49 -26.85 -17.35
CA ILE A 174 8.80 -26.19 -17.44
C ILE A 174 9.83 -27.14 -18.07
N SER A 175 9.83 -28.41 -17.67
CA SER A 175 10.71 -29.42 -18.27
C SER A 175 10.41 -29.66 -19.76
N GLU A 176 9.13 -29.64 -20.15
CA GLU A 176 8.70 -29.77 -21.55
C GLU A 176 9.21 -28.60 -22.40
N LEU A 177 8.97 -27.35 -21.98
CA LEU A 177 9.52 -26.18 -22.67
C LEU A 177 11.04 -26.29 -22.79
N ARG A 178 11.73 -26.70 -21.72
CA ARG A 178 13.19 -26.86 -21.70
C ARG A 178 13.67 -27.87 -22.74
N GLY A 179 12.95 -28.98 -22.89
CA GLY A 179 13.26 -30.02 -23.87
C GLY A 179 13.17 -29.54 -25.32
N SER A 180 12.34 -28.51 -25.56
CA SER A 180 12.16 -27.87 -26.87
C SER A 180 13.23 -26.81 -27.20
N LEU A 181 14.05 -26.40 -26.22
CA LEU A 181 15.09 -25.39 -26.42
C LEU A 181 16.34 -25.96 -27.09
N ARG A 182 16.91 -25.19 -28.01
CA ARG A 182 18.26 -25.45 -28.55
C ARG A 182 19.34 -24.93 -27.59
N PRO A 183 20.60 -25.39 -27.69
CA PRO A 183 21.66 -25.02 -26.75
C PRO A 183 21.92 -23.52 -26.57
N HIS A 184 21.63 -22.70 -27.58
CA HIS A 184 21.82 -21.24 -27.57
C HIS A 184 20.54 -20.45 -27.26
N GLN A 185 19.42 -21.13 -27.00
CA GLN A 185 18.11 -20.50 -26.76
C GLN A 185 17.82 -20.44 -25.27
N THR A 186 17.12 -19.39 -24.86
CA THR A 186 16.54 -19.27 -23.52
C THR A 186 15.03 -19.45 -23.59
N GLY A 187 14.43 -19.90 -22.49
CA GLY A 187 12.99 -20.07 -22.38
C GLY A 187 12.31 -18.91 -21.65
N LEU A 188 11.06 -18.62 -22.01
CA LEU A 188 10.13 -17.85 -21.19
C LEU A 188 8.80 -18.57 -21.10
N PHE A 189 8.28 -18.76 -19.90
CA PHE A 189 6.94 -19.28 -19.68
C PHE A 189 6.02 -18.14 -19.24
N ILE A 190 4.99 -17.84 -20.03
CA ILE A 190 3.97 -16.84 -19.72
C ILE A 190 2.68 -17.55 -19.35
N THR A 191 2.08 -17.19 -18.21
CA THR A 191 0.80 -17.73 -17.78
C THR A 191 -0.09 -16.68 -17.14
N THR A 192 -1.41 -16.89 -17.17
CA THR A 192 -2.38 -16.13 -16.36
C THR A 192 -2.47 -16.62 -14.91
N SER A 193 -1.89 -17.78 -14.58
CA SER A 193 -1.83 -18.34 -13.23
C SER A 193 -0.53 -17.95 -12.50
N ASP A 194 -0.23 -18.59 -11.38
CA ASP A 194 1.12 -18.61 -10.78
C ASP A 194 1.87 -19.92 -11.11
N PHE A 195 3.08 -20.06 -10.58
CA PHE A 195 3.93 -21.25 -10.72
C PHE A 195 3.97 -22.05 -9.41
N SER A 196 3.99 -23.38 -9.50
CA SER A 196 4.22 -24.21 -8.31
C SER A 196 5.68 -24.11 -7.86
N LYS A 197 5.94 -24.37 -6.56
CA LYS A 197 7.32 -24.37 -6.03
C LYS A 197 8.25 -25.30 -6.83
N PRO A 198 7.86 -26.55 -7.18
CA PRO A 198 8.66 -27.40 -8.06
C PRO A 198 8.89 -26.84 -9.47
N ALA A 199 7.94 -26.09 -10.03
CA ALA A 199 8.13 -25.42 -11.32
C ALA A 199 9.17 -24.31 -11.23
N THR A 200 9.12 -23.50 -10.16
CA THR A 200 10.11 -22.46 -9.87
C THR A 200 11.50 -23.04 -9.63
N GLU A 201 11.61 -24.14 -8.90
CA GLU A 201 12.88 -24.85 -8.69
C GLU A 201 13.45 -25.40 -10.01
N GLU A 202 12.59 -26.01 -10.83
CA GLU A 202 13.00 -26.52 -12.14
C GLU A 202 13.45 -25.39 -13.06
N ALA A 203 12.76 -24.24 -13.09
CA ALA A 203 13.09 -23.08 -13.91
C ALA A 203 14.48 -22.52 -13.57
N ASN A 204 14.78 -22.39 -12.27
CA ASN A 204 15.98 -21.76 -11.72
C ASN A 204 17.19 -22.70 -11.54
N ASP A 205 17.12 -23.94 -12.04
CA ASP A 205 18.23 -24.89 -11.96
C ASP A 205 19.48 -24.34 -12.70
N PRO A 206 20.59 -24.06 -11.99
CA PRO A 206 21.75 -23.37 -12.55
C PRO A 206 22.54 -24.23 -13.55
N TYR A 207 22.28 -25.53 -13.62
CA TYR A 207 22.99 -26.47 -14.49
C TYR A 207 22.24 -26.76 -15.80
N LYS A 208 21.12 -26.07 -16.04
CA LYS A 208 20.23 -26.32 -17.18
C LYS A 208 19.92 -25.02 -17.95
N ALA A 209 19.47 -25.15 -19.21
CA ALA A 209 19.16 -24.00 -20.07
C ALA A 209 18.13 -23.04 -19.44
N PRO A 210 18.43 -21.75 -19.24
CA PRO A 210 17.64 -20.88 -18.37
C PRO A 210 16.21 -20.67 -18.88
N ILE A 211 15.24 -20.72 -17.95
CA ILE A 211 13.83 -20.44 -18.23
C ILE A 211 13.35 -19.32 -17.30
N SER A 212 12.96 -18.21 -17.91
CA SER A 212 12.27 -17.11 -17.24
C SER A 212 10.79 -17.42 -17.06
N MET A 213 10.16 -16.81 -16.07
CA MET A 213 8.76 -17.03 -15.73
C MET A 213 8.02 -15.70 -15.59
N MET A 214 6.86 -15.60 -16.23
CA MET A 214 5.96 -14.45 -16.14
C MET A 214 4.57 -14.95 -15.75
N ASN A 215 4.15 -14.64 -14.52
CA ASN A 215 2.84 -15.02 -14.00
C ASN A 215 1.78 -13.96 -14.35
N GLY A 216 0.51 -14.25 -14.06
CA GLY A 216 -0.60 -13.41 -14.47
C GLY A 216 -0.52 -11.98 -13.94
N ASN A 217 -0.09 -11.82 -12.68
CA ASN A 217 0.08 -10.50 -12.08
C ASN A 217 1.18 -9.69 -12.78
N LYS A 218 2.35 -10.30 -13.04
CA LYS A 218 3.45 -9.61 -13.71
C LYS A 218 3.12 -9.28 -15.17
N LEU A 219 2.37 -10.15 -15.86
CA LEU A 219 1.87 -9.91 -17.19
C LEU A 219 0.92 -8.69 -17.20
N VAL A 220 -0.06 -8.66 -16.31
CA VAL A 220 -1.00 -7.54 -16.16
C VAL A 220 -0.28 -6.23 -15.84
N ASP A 221 0.73 -6.26 -14.98
CA ASP A 221 1.55 -5.08 -14.68
C ASP A 221 2.20 -4.52 -15.95
N LEU A 222 2.78 -5.38 -16.79
CA LEU A 222 3.39 -4.97 -18.07
C LEU A 222 2.36 -4.47 -19.08
N LEU A 223 1.20 -5.12 -19.17
CA LEU A 223 0.10 -4.64 -20.02
C LEU A 223 -0.32 -3.23 -19.62
N CYS A 224 -0.47 -2.97 -18.32
CA CYS A 224 -0.75 -1.63 -17.84
C CYS A 224 0.37 -0.64 -18.15
N GLU A 225 1.63 -1.03 -17.94
CA GLU A 225 2.80 -0.18 -18.22
C GLU A 225 2.89 0.22 -19.71
N PHE A 226 2.60 -0.71 -20.61
CA PHE A 226 2.60 -0.48 -22.06
C PHE A 226 1.29 0.10 -22.60
N GLY A 227 0.26 0.26 -21.77
CA GLY A 227 -1.06 0.74 -22.22
C GLY A 227 -1.82 -0.27 -23.09
N LEU A 228 -1.53 -1.57 -22.97
CA LEU A 228 -2.17 -2.63 -23.74
C LEU A 228 -3.47 -3.07 -23.07
N GLY A 229 -4.59 -2.82 -23.74
CA GLY A 229 -5.92 -3.20 -23.23
C GLY A 229 -6.41 -2.35 -22.05
N VAL A 230 -5.73 -1.25 -21.74
CA VAL A 230 -6.11 -0.28 -20.68
C VAL A 230 -6.01 1.15 -21.19
N ILE A 231 -6.71 2.06 -20.52
CA ILE A 231 -6.60 3.51 -20.76
C ILE A 231 -5.73 4.10 -19.64
N LEU A 232 -4.67 4.81 -20.03
CA LEU A 232 -3.75 5.48 -19.12
C LEU A 232 -4.16 6.95 -18.93
N GLU A 233 -4.66 7.28 -17.74
CA GLU A 233 -4.96 8.65 -17.34
C GLU A 233 -3.91 9.16 -16.35
N LYS A 234 -3.36 10.34 -16.61
CA LYS A 234 -2.41 11.01 -15.71
C LYS A 234 -3.15 12.03 -14.86
N VAL A 235 -3.07 11.87 -13.54
CA VAL A 235 -3.62 12.82 -12.57
C VAL A 235 -2.49 13.69 -12.02
N THR A 236 -2.59 15.01 -12.19
CA THR A 236 -1.68 15.98 -11.57
C THR A 236 -2.26 16.42 -10.24
N ILE A 237 -1.47 16.31 -9.17
CA ILE A 237 -1.83 16.74 -7.83
C ILE A 237 -0.82 17.78 -7.40
N PHE A 238 -1.30 18.94 -6.95
CA PHE A 238 -0.48 19.98 -6.37
C PHE A 238 -0.45 19.80 -4.85
N ASP A 239 0.73 19.94 -4.26
CA ASP A 239 0.92 20.05 -2.82
C ASP A 239 1.71 21.32 -2.53
N ILE A 240 1.59 21.80 -1.29
CA ILE A 240 2.30 22.97 -0.78
C ILE A 240 3.68 22.49 -0.30
N ASP A 241 4.73 22.89 -1.01
CA ASP A 241 6.11 22.69 -0.54
C ASP A 241 6.43 23.68 0.57
N LYS A 242 6.26 23.24 1.82
CA LYS A 242 6.45 24.10 3.01
C LYS A 242 7.90 24.54 3.21
N ASP A 243 8.87 23.83 2.63
CA ASP A 243 10.30 24.13 2.77
C ASP A 243 10.75 25.17 1.72
N GLU A 244 10.12 25.19 0.54
CA GLU A 244 10.33 26.20 -0.50
C GLU A 244 9.35 27.39 -0.45
N LEU A 245 8.44 27.40 0.53
CA LEU A 245 7.41 28.43 0.67
C LEU A 245 8.00 29.77 1.17
N ASN A 246 8.59 30.54 0.26
CA ASN A 246 9.03 31.93 0.47
C ASN A 246 7.91 32.95 0.17
N PHE A 247 6.67 32.66 0.60
CA PHE A 247 5.66 33.71 0.65
C PHE A 247 5.88 34.52 1.92
N ASP A 248 6.00 35.84 1.78
CA ASP A 248 5.85 36.78 2.89
C ASP A 248 4.40 36.68 3.38
N PHE A 249 4.12 35.68 4.20
CA PHE A 249 2.93 35.72 5.04
C PHE A 249 3.11 36.94 5.94
N PRO A 250 2.12 37.83 6.06
CA PRO A 250 2.18 38.87 7.08
C PRO A 250 2.48 38.16 8.39
N GLU A 251 3.56 38.58 9.06
CA GLU A 251 4.03 37.95 10.29
C GLU A 251 2.82 37.65 11.16
N ALA A 252 2.65 36.36 11.49
CA ALA A 252 1.67 35.97 12.46
C ALA A 252 2.00 36.78 13.72
N THR A 253 1.19 37.81 14.00
CA THR A 253 1.30 38.64 15.20
C THR A 253 1.56 37.72 16.38
N GLU A 254 2.70 37.96 17.03
CA GLU A 254 3.37 37.08 17.96
C GLU A 254 2.44 36.31 18.92
N SER A 255 2.76 35.03 19.05
CA SER A 255 2.45 34.11 20.16
C SER A 255 1.24 34.47 21.04
N ILE A 256 0.07 33.94 20.68
CA ILE A 256 -0.95 33.65 21.68
C ILE A 256 -0.67 32.22 22.13
N GLY A 257 -0.04 32.06 23.31
CA GLY A 257 0.40 30.74 23.81
C GLY A 257 -0.66 29.65 23.67
N LYS A 258 -0.24 28.40 23.37
CA LYS A 258 -1.11 27.24 23.06
C LYS A 258 -2.53 27.37 23.64
N GLY A 259 -3.46 27.83 22.80
CA GLY A 259 -4.87 27.90 23.16
C GLY A 259 -5.40 26.51 23.48
N ILE A 260 -6.30 26.42 24.45
CA ILE A 260 -6.97 25.19 24.84
C ILE A 260 -8.30 25.14 24.10
N GLU A 261 -8.54 24.08 23.33
CA GLU A 261 -9.86 23.86 22.73
C GLU A 261 -10.90 23.65 23.84
N ILE A 262 -11.98 24.44 23.78
CA ILE A 262 -13.14 24.34 24.67
C ILE A 262 -14.38 24.05 23.83
N PHE A 263 -15.36 23.37 24.41
CA PHE A 263 -16.62 23.06 23.76
C PHE A 263 -17.82 23.15 24.71
N THR A 264 -19.01 23.21 24.14
CA THR A 264 -20.29 23.10 24.85
C THR A 264 -21.35 22.48 23.95
N ASN A 265 -22.40 21.92 24.56
CA ASN A 265 -23.56 21.41 23.84
C ASN A 265 -24.77 22.31 24.15
N TYR A 266 -25.33 22.95 23.13
CA TYR A 266 -26.51 23.79 23.26
C TYR A 266 -27.51 23.44 22.16
N LYS A 267 -28.80 23.24 22.52
CA LYS A 267 -29.86 22.81 21.57
C LYS A 267 -29.45 21.65 20.65
N ASN A 268 -28.79 20.62 21.21
CA ASN A 268 -28.25 19.45 20.50
C ASN A 268 -27.18 19.75 19.43
N GLN A 269 -26.60 20.96 19.42
CA GLN A 269 -25.45 21.31 18.60
C GLN A 269 -24.22 21.52 19.48
N LYS A 270 -23.08 20.99 19.02
CA LYS A 270 -21.80 21.14 19.71
C LYS A 270 -21.08 22.35 19.13
N HIS A 271 -20.74 23.29 20.00
CA HIS A 271 -20.01 24.51 19.64
C HIS A 271 -18.59 24.41 20.19
N PHE A 272 -17.61 24.82 19.39
CA PHE A 272 -16.18 24.80 19.72
C PHE A 272 -15.61 26.22 19.73
N ALA A 273 -14.74 26.49 20.68
CA ALA A 273 -13.99 27.74 20.79
C ALA A 273 -12.55 27.45 21.25
N ILE A 274 -11.68 28.44 21.15
CA ILE A 274 -10.30 28.36 21.66
C ILE A 274 -10.14 29.31 22.83
N TYR A 275 -9.82 28.78 24.00
CA TYR A 275 -9.49 29.56 25.19
C TYR A 275 -7.98 29.84 25.25
N PHE A 276 -7.60 31.11 25.26
CA PHE A 276 -6.22 31.53 25.48
C PHE A 276 -6.01 32.09 26.89
N SER A 277 -6.95 32.91 27.36
CA SER A 277 -6.92 33.53 28.68
C SER A 277 -8.33 33.93 29.13
N PRO A 278 -8.52 34.35 30.40
CA PRO A 278 -9.82 34.86 30.87
C PRO A 278 -10.39 36.01 30.03
N THR A 279 -9.54 36.71 29.27
CA THR A 279 -9.88 37.88 28.46
C THR A 279 -9.76 37.63 26.95
N LYS A 280 -9.44 36.40 26.53
CA LYS A 280 -9.22 36.08 25.12
C LYS A 280 -9.75 34.68 24.78
N ILE A 281 -10.94 34.66 24.20
CA ILE A 281 -11.62 33.46 23.69
C ILE A 281 -11.90 33.69 22.20
N ILE A 282 -11.56 32.73 21.35
CA ILE A 282 -11.87 32.78 19.92
C ILE A 282 -13.04 31.84 19.64
N PHE A 283 -14.14 32.38 19.12
CA PHE A 283 -15.33 31.63 18.73
C PHE A 283 -15.84 32.19 17.40
N GLU A 284 -16.07 31.33 16.39
CA GLU A 284 -16.52 31.74 15.04
C GLU A 284 -15.66 32.85 14.40
N ASN A 285 -14.34 32.76 14.55
CA ASN A 285 -13.35 33.78 14.11
C ASN A 285 -13.48 35.17 14.78
N GLU A 286 -14.33 35.33 15.80
CA GLU A 286 -14.43 36.54 16.61
C GLU A 286 -13.68 36.37 17.95
N VAL A 287 -13.09 37.46 18.46
CA VAL A 287 -12.40 37.49 19.76
C VAL A 287 -13.32 38.06 20.84
N TYR A 288 -13.53 37.29 21.89
CA TYR A 288 -14.37 37.63 23.04
C TYR A 288 -13.53 37.95 24.28
N LYS A 289 -13.93 39.01 24.99
CA LYS A 289 -13.26 39.51 26.21
C LYS A 289 -13.55 38.69 27.48
N SER A 290 -14.37 37.65 27.40
CA SER A 290 -14.61 36.71 28.51
C SER A 290 -15.28 35.41 28.02
N PRO A 291 -15.16 34.29 28.75
CA PRO A 291 -15.88 33.07 28.41
C PRO A 291 -17.41 33.25 28.39
N SER A 292 -17.91 34.14 29.25
CA SER A 292 -19.34 34.45 29.32
C SER A 292 -19.82 35.21 28.08
N ALA A 293 -19.03 36.15 27.55
CA ALA A 293 -19.36 36.86 26.33
C ALA A 293 -19.45 35.90 25.13
N ALA A 294 -18.47 34.98 24.99
CA ALA A 294 -18.49 33.95 23.96
C ALA A 294 -19.70 33.01 24.10
N GLY A 295 -20.02 32.57 25.32
CA GLY A 295 -21.17 31.69 25.54
C GLY A 295 -22.53 32.38 25.34
N THR A 296 -22.61 33.68 25.59
CA THR A 296 -23.84 34.48 25.39
C THR A 296 -24.20 34.56 23.91
N LYS A 297 -23.21 34.58 23.01
CA LYS A 297 -23.43 34.49 21.55
C LYS A 297 -24.17 33.20 21.17
N ILE A 298 -23.78 32.06 21.74
CA ILE A 298 -24.42 30.75 21.49
C ILE A 298 -25.86 30.73 22.00
N GLN A 299 -26.15 31.41 23.11
CA GLN A 299 -27.50 31.51 23.64
C GLN A 299 -28.33 32.69 23.08
N ASN A 300 -27.99 33.19 21.89
CA ASN A 300 -28.72 34.30 21.24
C ASN A 300 -28.90 35.53 22.14
N GLY A 301 -27.87 35.88 22.94
CA GLY A 301 -27.89 37.05 23.81
C GLY A 301 -28.31 36.79 25.26
N MET A 302 -28.73 35.57 25.62
CA MET A 302 -29.02 35.23 27.01
C MET A 302 -27.73 35.10 27.85
N PRO A 303 -27.65 35.73 29.04
CA PRO A 303 -26.47 35.65 29.89
C PRO A 303 -26.13 34.23 30.32
N VAL A 304 -24.86 33.84 30.22
CA VAL A 304 -24.35 32.56 30.73
C VAL A 304 -23.17 32.70 31.68
N ASN A 305 -23.03 31.74 32.59
CA ASN A 305 -21.79 31.54 33.32
C ASN A 305 -20.78 30.81 32.43
N GLY A 306 -19.97 31.56 31.69
CA GLY A 306 -18.99 31.02 30.74
C GLY A 306 -18.01 30.01 31.35
N TRP A 307 -17.64 30.15 32.61
CA TRP A 307 -16.69 29.25 33.29
C TRP A 307 -17.25 27.84 33.50
N LYS A 308 -18.57 27.70 33.65
CA LYS A 308 -19.26 26.41 33.76
C LYS A 308 -19.85 25.94 32.44
N PHE A 309 -20.15 26.88 31.55
CA PHE A 309 -20.76 26.64 30.25
C PHE A 309 -19.80 25.95 29.29
N TRP A 310 -18.53 26.38 29.28
CA TRP A 310 -17.48 25.80 28.47
C TRP A 310 -16.78 24.64 29.18
N LYS A 311 -16.39 23.62 28.43
CA LYS A 311 -15.65 22.45 28.90
C LYS A 311 -14.44 22.20 28.03
N PHE A 312 -13.38 21.61 28.59
CA PHE A 312 -12.21 21.16 27.83
C PHE A 312 -11.96 19.68 28.09
N LEU A 313 -11.26 19.03 27.14
CA LEU A 313 -10.77 17.68 27.30
C LEU A 313 -9.36 17.73 27.90
N ASP A 314 -9.18 17.14 29.08
CA ASP A 314 -7.85 16.97 29.67
C ASP A 314 -7.12 15.84 28.92
N THR A 315 -6.08 16.19 28.16
CA THR A 315 -5.32 15.24 27.33
C THR A 315 -4.54 14.21 28.14
N LYS A 316 -4.30 14.43 29.44
CA LYS A 316 -3.62 13.47 30.31
C LYS A 316 -4.57 12.44 30.90
N THR A 317 -5.82 12.81 31.17
CA THR A 317 -6.79 11.94 31.86
C THR A 317 -7.94 11.48 30.97
N GLY A 318 -8.11 12.06 29.77
CA GLY A 318 -9.22 11.81 28.87
C GLY A 318 -10.58 12.30 29.40
N LYS A 319 -10.61 13.00 30.54
CA LYS A 319 -11.84 13.45 31.18
C LYS A 319 -12.20 14.87 30.74
N THR A 320 -13.50 15.11 30.60
CA THR A 320 -14.03 16.44 30.31
C THR A 320 -14.19 17.23 31.62
N HIS A 321 -13.68 18.45 31.66
CA HIS A 321 -13.78 19.33 32.81
C HIS A 321 -14.35 20.71 32.44
N PRO A 322 -15.11 21.37 33.34
CA PRO A 322 -15.49 22.77 33.15
C PRO A 322 -14.27 23.67 33.04
N LEU A 323 -14.38 24.73 32.23
CA LEU A 323 -13.33 25.72 32.03
C LEU A 323 -12.88 26.39 33.35
N GLU A 324 -13.78 26.48 34.34
CA GLU A 324 -13.49 26.96 35.69
C GLU A 324 -12.26 26.30 36.35
N ARG A 325 -11.95 25.05 35.99
CA ARG A 325 -10.80 24.32 36.54
C ARG A 325 -9.44 24.90 36.12
N LEU A 326 -9.42 25.71 35.06
CA LEU A 326 -8.23 26.42 34.56
C LEU A 326 -8.06 27.81 35.19
N ARG A 327 -8.98 28.23 36.06
CA ARG A 327 -8.86 29.48 36.83
C ARG A 327 -7.79 29.27 37.91
N LYS A 328 -6.60 29.85 37.72
CA LYS A 328 -5.65 29.99 38.83
C LYS A 328 -6.33 30.83 39.91
N LYS A 329 -6.30 30.35 41.17
CA LYS A 329 -6.73 31.14 42.33
C LYS A 329 -5.77 32.29 42.58
#